data_AF-A0A947UBK3-F1
#
_entry.id   AF-A0A947UBK3-F1
#
_cell.length_a   1.000
_cell.length_b   1.000
_cell.length_c   1.000
_cell.angle_alpha   90.00
_cell.angle_beta   90.00
_cell.angle_gamma   90.00
#
_symmetry.space_group_name_H-M   'P 1'
#
loop_
_entity.id
_entity.type
_entity.pdbx_description
1 polymer ?
#
loop_
_entity_poly.entity_id
_entity_poly.type
_entity_poly.pdbx_seq_one_letter_code
_entity_poly.pdbx_strand_id
1 'polypeptide(L)'
;MKGEYQLEEQVRLARRLVWTISGVLLVAVLLALAWKIAQVSEQRAQQATREYLASSLASLSAEHHARGRPLDSSWRKRNPFVLLRWQQDNYCGELTEEAAPQGGCWYWLPEHAWVLYQASFADGWTRTQGEVRAWRLLVVSAGPPAASQSLQASFTLELEAVPATELSAAGY
;
A
#
# COMPACT_ATOMS: atom_id res chain seq x y z
N MET A 1 -46.46 51.50 -6.18
CA MET A 1 -45.18 51.35 -6.91
C MET A 1 -43.99 50.91 -6.06
N LYS A 2 -43.88 51.21 -4.74
CA LYS A 2 -42.74 50.72 -3.92
C LYS A 2 -42.69 49.19 -3.69
N GLY A 3 -43.81 48.48 -3.77
CA GLY A 3 -43.87 47.03 -3.52
C GLY A 3 -43.26 46.16 -4.63
N GLU A 4 -43.38 46.56 -5.90
CA GLU A 4 -42.85 45.80 -7.04
C GLU A 4 -41.32 45.86 -7.11
N TYR A 5 -40.71 47.00 -6.73
CA TYR A 5 -39.25 47.15 -6.68
C TYR A 5 -38.60 46.27 -5.60
N GLN A 6 -39.24 46.09 -4.43
CA GLN A 6 -38.72 45.21 -3.39
C GLN A 6 -38.81 43.72 -3.77
N LEU A 7 -39.83 43.34 -4.54
CA LEU A 7 -39.97 41.98 -5.08
C LEU A 7 -38.85 41.65 -6.09
N GLU A 8 -38.51 42.56 -7.01
CA GLU A 8 -37.44 42.31 -7.97
C GLU A 8 -36.05 42.21 -7.34
N GLU A 9 -35.77 43.03 -6.32
CA GLU A 9 -34.47 43.04 -5.64
C GLU A 9 -34.27 41.76 -4.84
N GLN A 10 -35.33 41.28 -4.17
CA GLN A 10 -35.34 39.98 -3.49
C GLN A 10 -35.16 38.80 -4.46
N VAL A 11 -35.76 38.83 -5.65
CA VAL A 11 -35.60 37.76 -6.65
C VAL A 11 -34.16 37.71 -7.18
N ARG A 12 -33.52 38.87 -7.40
CA ARG A 12 -32.11 38.92 -7.86
C ARG A 12 -31.15 38.41 -6.78
N LEU A 13 -31.38 38.77 -5.51
CA LEU A 13 -30.60 38.28 -4.38
C LEU A 13 -30.82 36.78 -4.16
N ALA A 14 -32.07 36.30 -4.24
CA ALA A 14 -32.40 34.89 -4.13
C ALA A 14 -31.74 34.07 -5.26
N ARG A 15 -31.78 34.55 -6.51
CA ARG A 15 -31.11 33.89 -7.64
C ARG A 15 -29.59 33.84 -7.43
N ARG A 16 -28.96 34.92 -6.98
CA ARG A 16 -27.53 34.91 -6.65
C ARG A 16 -27.20 33.92 -5.54
N LEU A 17 -28.01 33.89 -4.47
CA LEU A 17 -27.84 32.94 -3.36
C LEU A 17 -27.95 31.49 -3.83
N VAL A 18 -28.94 31.18 -4.68
CA VAL A 18 -29.09 29.83 -5.26
C VAL A 18 -27.87 29.45 -6.08
N TRP A 19 -27.35 30.36 -6.92
CA TRP A 19 -26.13 30.10 -7.70
C TRP A 19 -24.89 29.94 -6.83
N THR A 20 -24.72 30.75 -5.77
CA THR A 20 -23.59 30.63 -4.85
C THR A 20 -23.67 29.33 -4.06
N ILE A 21 -24.86 28.98 -3.54
CA ILE A 21 -25.07 27.74 -2.79
C ILE A 21 -24.82 26.55 -3.71
N SER A 22 -25.39 26.55 -4.92
CA SER A 22 -25.18 25.49 -5.92
C SER A 22 -23.71 25.34 -6.29
N GLY A 23 -22.99 26.45 -6.50
CA GLY A 23 -21.55 26.43 -6.76
C GLY A 23 -20.74 25.85 -5.60
N VAL A 24 -21.03 26.27 -4.37
CA VAL A 24 -20.37 25.73 -3.17
C VAL A 24 -20.65 24.23 -3.01
N LEU A 25 -21.89 23.80 -3.23
CA LEU A 25 -22.27 22.39 -3.16
C LEU A 25 -21.56 21.56 -4.23
N LEU A 26 -21.46 22.09 -5.45
CA LEU A 26 -20.72 21.45 -6.54
C LEU A 26 -19.24 21.29 -6.19
N VAL A 27 -18.59 22.35 -5.68
CA VAL A 27 -17.19 22.31 -5.25
C VAL A 27 -16.98 21.30 -4.13
N ALA A 28 -17.87 21.26 -3.14
CA ALA A 28 -17.80 20.29 -2.05
C ALA A 28 -17.88 18.84 -2.56
N VAL A 29 -18.77 18.56 -3.52
CA VAL A 29 -18.91 17.25 -4.15
C VAL A 29 -17.65 16.88 -4.94
N LEU A 30 -17.10 17.81 -5.74
CA LEU A 30 -15.89 17.57 -6.51
C LEU A 30 -14.68 17.27 -5.60
N LEU A 31 -14.54 17.98 -4.49
CA LEU A 31 -13.49 17.72 -3.50
C LEU A 31 -13.65 16.34 -2.84
N ALA A 32 -14.88 15.97 -2.48
CA ALA A 32 -15.16 14.65 -1.91
C ALA A 32 -14.81 13.51 -2.90
N LEU A 33 -15.14 13.69 -4.18
CA LEU A 33 -14.81 12.74 -5.23
C LEU A 33 -13.30 12.66 -5.47
N ALA A 34 -12.60 13.80 -5.56
CA ALA A 34 -11.15 13.83 -5.73
C ALA A 34 -10.43 13.11 -4.58
N TRP A 35 -10.89 13.30 -3.34
CA TRP A 35 -10.36 12.59 -2.17
C TRP A 35 -10.56 11.07 -2.28
N LYS A 36 -11.77 10.63 -2.66
CA LYS A 36 -12.06 9.21 -2.84
C LYS A 36 -11.27 8.58 -3.98
N ILE A 37 -11.04 9.32 -5.06
CA ILE A 37 -10.20 8.87 -6.18
C ILE A 37 -8.75 8.69 -5.70
N ALA A 38 -8.19 9.65 -4.95
CA ALA A 38 -6.85 9.54 -4.38
C ALA A 38 -6.73 8.29 -3.50
N GLN A 39 -7.67 8.08 -2.58
CA GLN A 39 -7.71 6.91 -1.70
C GLN A 39 -7.73 5.58 -2.48
N VAL A 40 -8.63 5.46 -3.47
CA VAL A 40 -8.74 4.24 -4.27
C VAL A 40 -7.51 4.03 -5.15
N SER A 41 -6.93 5.11 -5.68
CA SER A 41 -5.72 5.02 -6.48
C SER A 41 -4.53 4.51 -5.67
N GLU A 42 -4.39 4.95 -4.41
CA GLU A 42 -3.33 4.49 -3.51
C GLU A 42 -3.52 3.02 -3.15
N GLN A 43 -4.76 2.59 -2.84
CA GLN A 43 -5.07 1.18 -2.59
C GLN A 43 -4.74 0.28 -3.79
N ARG A 44 -5.06 0.73 -5.01
CA ARG A 44 -4.74 -0.03 -6.23
C ARG A 44 -3.23 -0.07 -6.50
N ALA A 45 -2.53 1.04 -6.28
CA ALA A 45 -1.07 1.09 -6.41
C ALA A 45 -0.41 0.14 -5.40
N GLN A 46 -0.87 0.15 -4.15
CA GLN A 46 -0.39 -0.77 -3.11
C GLN A 46 -0.59 -2.24 -3.48
N GLN A 47 -1.79 -2.60 -3.95
CA GLN A 47 -2.10 -3.96 -4.38
C GLN A 47 -1.21 -4.39 -5.56
N ALA A 48 -1.05 -3.52 -6.57
CA ALA A 48 -0.19 -3.79 -7.70
C ALA A 48 1.28 -3.98 -7.29
N THR A 49 1.80 -3.17 -6.36
CA THR A 49 3.16 -3.33 -5.82
C THR A 49 3.31 -4.67 -5.12
N ARG A 50 2.34 -5.07 -4.28
CA ARG A 50 2.37 -6.35 -3.58
C ARG A 50 2.34 -7.53 -4.56
N GLU A 51 1.45 -7.50 -5.55
CA GLU A 51 1.34 -8.55 -6.57
C GLU A 51 2.60 -8.64 -7.43
N TYR A 52 3.20 -7.50 -7.77
CA TYR A 52 4.47 -7.43 -8.46
C TYR A 52 5.60 -8.03 -7.62
N LEU A 53 5.69 -7.69 -6.33
CA LEU A 53 6.65 -8.28 -5.40
C LEU A 53 6.47 -9.81 -5.30
N ALA A 54 5.24 -10.29 -5.15
CA ALA A 54 4.98 -11.73 -5.06
C ALA A 54 5.36 -12.46 -6.36
N SER A 55 4.97 -11.93 -7.53
CA SER A 55 5.26 -12.56 -8.82
C SER A 55 6.76 -12.55 -9.16
N SER A 56 7.45 -11.46 -8.86
CA SER A 56 8.91 -11.37 -9.05
C SER A 56 9.67 -12.32 -8.12
N LEU A 57 9.29 -12.43 -6.85
CA LEU A 57 9.87 -13.40 -5.92
C LEU A 57 9.61 -14.85 -6.34
N ALA A 58 8.42 -15.14 -6.88
CA ALA A 58 8.10 -16.45 -7.46
C ALA A 58 8.92 -16.74 -8.73
N SER A 59 9.15 -15.76 -9.60
CA SER A 59 10.05 -15.94 -10.75
C SER A 59 11.49 -16.16 -10.32
N LEU A 60 11.96 -15.47 -9.28
CA LEU A 60 13.31 -15.61 -8.75
C LEU A 60 13.51 -17.00 -8.14
N SER A 61 12.54 -17.51 -7.38
CA SER A 61 12.61 -18.87 -6.84
C SER A 61 12.64 -19.92 -7.95
N ALA A 62 11.82 -19.75 -9.00
CA ALA A 62 11.81 -20.62 -10.17
C ALA A 62 13.15 -20.62 -10.93
N GLU A 63 13.76 -19.44 -11.14
CA GLU A 63 15.09 -19.33 -11.77
C GLU A 63 16.18 -20.02 -10.95
N HIS A 64 16.18 -19.83 -9.64
CA HIS A 64 17.15 -20.46 -8.75
C HIS A 64 16.98 -21.98 -8.68
N HIS A 65 15.73 -22.45 -8.67
CA HIS A 65 15.41 -23.86 -8.77
C HIS A 65 15.92 -24.46 -10.09
N ALA A 66 15.69 -23.78 -11.23
CA ALA A 66 16.21 -24.21 -12.54
C ALA A 66 17.75 -24.26 -12.59
N ARG A 67 18.43 -23.40 -11.81
CA ARG A 67 19.90 -23.40 -11.68
C ARG A 67 20.43 -24.40 -10.66
N GLY A 68 19.55 -25.20 -10.03
CA GLY A 68 19.93 -26.20 -9.03
C GLY A 68 20.51 -25.63 -7.74
N ARG A 69 20.30 -24.33 -7.47
CA ARG A 69 20.78 -23.67 -6.25
C ARG A 69 19.61 -23.51 -5.29
N PRO A 70 19.53 -24.27 -4.18
CA PRO A 70 18.46 -24.11 -3.21
C PRO A 70 18.55 -22.72 -2.57
N LEU A 71 17.40 -22.08 -2.36
CA LEU A 71 17.34 -20.85 -1.57
C LEU A 71 17.53 -21.20 -0.10
N ASP A 72 18.58 -20.65 0.51
CA ASP A 72 18.84 -20.81 1.94
C ASP A 72 18.08 -19.78 2.78
N SER A 73 18.07 -19.97 4.10
CA SER A 73 17.42 -19.05 5.03
C SER A 73 18.05 -17.65 5.07
N SER A 74 19.25 -17.47 4.50
CA SER A 74 19.92 -16.16 4.37
C SER A 74 19.14 -15.20 3.46
N TRP A 75 18.37 -15.73 2.51
CA TRP A 75 17.55 -14.93 1.60
C TRP A 75 16.48 -14.12 2.31
N ARG A 76 16.00 -14.55 3.49
CA ARG A 76 15.04 -13.76 4.28
C ARG A 76 15.61 -12.44 4.77
N LYS A 77 16.93 -12.36 4.97
CA LYS A 77 17.58 -11.13 5.42
C LYS A 77 17.92 -10.18 4.27
N ARG A 78 17.78 -10.63 3.01
CA ARG A 78 18.05 -9.79 1.85
C ARG A 78 16.82 -8.96 1.53
N ASN A 79 17.09 -7.69 1.25
CA ASN A 79 16.08 -6.74 0.84
C ASN A 79 15.41 -7.20 -0.47
N PRO A 80 14.10 -7.51 -0.44
CA PRO A 80 13.40 -8.02 -1.60
C PRO A 80 13.38 -7.02 -2.75
N PHE A 81 13.38 -5.70 -2.46
CA PHE A 81 13.37 -4.65 -3.49
C PHE A 81 14.68 -4.58 -4.28
N VAL A 82 15.81 -4.94 -3.67
CA VAL A 82 17.12 -5.01 -4.35
C VAL A 82 17.23 -6.28 -5.21
N LEU A 83 16.46 -7.32 -4.88
CA LEU A 83 16.41 -8.56 -5.65
C LEU A 83 15.54 -8.43 -6.91
N LEU A 84 14.70 -7.40 -6.98
CA LEU A 84 13.87 -7.12 -8.15
C LEU A 84 14.72 -6.59 -9.30
N ARG A 85 14.38 -6.99 -10.53
CA ARG A 85 14.93 -6.36 -11.74
C ARG A 85 14.49 -4.91 -11.91
N TRP A 86 13.39 -4.50 -11.27
CA TRP A 86 12.86 -3.15 -11.33
C TRP A 86 12.61 -2.62 -9.92
N GLN A 87 13.26 -1.51 -9.58
CA GLN A 87 13.07 -0.84 -8.29
C GLN A 87 11.77 -0.02 -8.34
N GLN A 88 10.93 -0.18 -7.33
CA GLN A 88 9.67 0.58 -7.22
C GLN A 88 9.99 2.06 -6.91
N ASP A 89 9.35 2.99 -7.62
CA ASP A 89 9.57 4.43 -7.41
C ASP A 89 9.20 4.90 -6.00
N ASN A 90 8.28 4.17 -5.35
CA ASN A 90 7.79 4.47 -4.01
C ASN A 90 8.59 3.72 -2.91
N TYR A 91 9.74 3.13 -3.25
CA TYR A 91 10.61 2.49 -2.27
C TYR A 91 11.53 3.53 -1.61
N CYS A 92 11.38 3.72 -0.31
CA CYS A 92 12.02 4.81 0.44
C CYS A 92 13.20 4.33 1.30
N GLY A 93 13.55 3.05 1.24
CA GLY A 93 14.77 2.51 1.85
C GLY A 93 14.52 1.43 2.92
N GLU A 94 15.57 1.17 3.68
CA GLU A 94 15.51 0.26 4.83
C GLU A 94 15.19 1.07 6.09
N LEU A 95 14.27 0.54 6.90
CA LEU A 95 13.84 1.16 8.13
C LEU A 95 14.49 0.44 9.31
N THR A 96 14.88 1.20 10.32
CA THR A 96 15.33 0.68 11.61
C THR A 96 14.13 0.57 12.55
N GLU A 97 14.14 -0.35 13.52
CA GLU A 97 12.99 -0.63 14.40
C GLU A 97 12.36 0.59 15.08
N GLU A 98 13.13 1.64 15.35
CA GLU A 98 12.66 2.85 16.03
C GLU A 98 12.16 3.96 15.09
N ALA A 99 12.30 3.79 13.77
CA ALA A 99 11.96 4.82 12.81
C ALA A 99 10.50 4.68 12.34
N ALA A 100 9.75 5.78 12.38
CA ALA A 100 8.39 5.79 11.87
C ALA A 100 8.38 5.78 10.33
N PRO A 101 7.56 4.92 9.68
CA PRO A 101 7.39 4.96 8.24
C PRO A 101 6.70 6.27 7.83
N GLN A 102 6.96 6.71 6.59
CA GLN A 102 6.26 7.85 5.99
C GLN A 102 5.10 7.36 5.11
N GLY A 103 4.04 8.17 5.02
CA GLY A 103 2.90 7.90 4.15
C GLY A 103 3.30 7.84 2.68
N GLY A 104 2.83 6.81 1.98
CA GLY A 104 3.04 6.59 0.55
C GLY A 104 4.34 5.85 0.21
N CYS A 105 5.15 5.54 1.22
CA CYS A 105 6.45 4.91 1.07
C CYS A 105 6.43 3.43 1.45
N TRP A 106 7.16 2.63 0.67
CA TRP A 106 7.52 1.26 0.98
C TRP A 106 8.88 1.20 1.65
N TYR A 107 8.97 0.45 2.75
CA TYR A 107 10.21 0.23 3.49
C TYR A 107 10.50 -1.26 3.67
N TRP A 108 11.77 -1.59 3.82
CA TRP A 108 12.22 -2.92 4.22
C TRP A 108 12.74 -2.90 5.66
N LEU A 109 12.24 -3.82 6.50
CA LEU A 109 12.67 -4.00 7.88
C LEU A 109 13.49 -5.31 7.98
N PRO A 110 14.83 -5.22 7.98
CA PRO A 110 15.68 -6.41 7.87
C PRO A 110 15.62 -7.32 9.11
N GLU A 111 15.41 -6.76 10.31
CA GLU A 111 15.36 -7.50 11.57
C GLU A 111 14.24 -8.56 11.58
N HIS A 112 13.08 -8.19 11.04
CA HIS A 112 11.88 -9.03 11.01
C HIS A 112 11.63 -9.68 9.64
N ALA A 113 12.42 -9.33 8.62
CA ALA A 113 12.18 -9.67 7.22
C ALA A 113 10.80 -9.19 6.73
N TRP A 114 10.42 -7.96 7.10
CA TRP A 114 9.12 -7.37 6.79
C TRP A 114 9.23 -6.28 5.74
N VAL A 115 8.26 -6.23 4.85
CA VAL A 115 8.00 -5.09 3.98
C VAL A 115 6.91 -4.26 4.63
N LEU A 116 7.17 -2.97 4.87
CA LEU A 116 6.24 -2.02 5.50
C LEU A 116 5.71 -1.05 4.46
N TYR A 117 4.44 -0.67 4.60
CA TYR A 117 3.83 0.42 3.86
C TYR A 117 2.87 1.18 4.75
N GLN A 118 2.97 2.51 4.74
CA GLN A 118 2.01 3.38 5.41
C GLN A 118 1.17 4.11 4.36
N ALA A 119 -0.16 4.06 4.47
CA ALA A 119 -1.02 4.81 3.56
C ALA A 119 -0.95 6.33 3.85
N SER A 120 -0.88 7.14 2.80
CA SER A 120 -0.95 8.61 2.90
C SER A 120 -2.39 9.08 3.06
N PHE A 121 -3.32 8.38 2.42
CA PHE A 121 -4.75 8.67 2.42
C PHE A 121 -5.49 7.62 3.28
N ALA A 122 -5.50 7.86 4.59
CA ALA A 122 -6.21 7.02 5.55
C ALA A 122 -7.74 7.10 5.37
N ASP A 123 -8.46 6.19 6.04
CA ASP A 123 -9.92 6.19 6.09
C ASP A 123 -10.44 7.44 6.84
N GLY A 124 -10.70 8.50 6.07
CA GLY A 124 -11.31 9.74 6.56
C GLY A 124 -10.39 10.96 6.53
N TRP A 125 -10.94 12.11 6.89
CA TRP A 125 -10.20 13.38 7.02
C TRP A 125 -9.40 13.47 8.34
N THR A 126 -9.42 12.42 9.15
CA THR A 126 -8.72 12.38 10.44
C THR A 126 -7.24 12.13 10.20
N ARG A 127 -6.41 13.07 10.67
CA ARG A 127 -4.94 13.09 10.59
C ARG A 127 -4.26 12.02 11.46
N THR A 128 -5.00 10.97 11.85
CA THR A 128 -4.41 9.76 12.41
C THR A 128 -3.55 9.14 11.32
N GLN A 129 -2.25 9.02 11.61
CA GLN A 129 -1.28 8.38 10.74
C GLN A 129 -1.90 7.15 10.08
N GLY A 130 -1.82 7.06 8.76
CA GLY A 130 -2.47 5.98 8.02
C GLY A 130 -2.03 4.62 8.55
N GLU A 131 -2.95 3.65 8.49
CA GLU A 131 -2.69 2.30 8.96
C GLU A 131 -1.39 1.78 8.34
N VAL A 132 -0.41 1.47 9.19
CA VAL A 132 0.80 0.78 8.76
C VAL A 132 0.40 -0.66 8.45
N ARG A 133 0.81 -1.15 7.28
CA ARG A 133 0.62 -2.54 6.87
C ARG A 133 1.98 -3.17 6.65
N ALA A 134 2.17 -4.38 7.18
CA ALA A 134 3.37 -5.16 6.94
C ALA A 134 3.06 -6.46 6.22
N TRP A 135 4.04 -6.93 5.45
CA TRP A 135 4.07 -8.26 4.88
C TRP A 135 5.40 -8.93 5.22
N ARG A 136 5.34 -10.13 5.79
CA ARG A 136 6.52 -10.93 6.10
C ARG A 136 6.97 -11.74 4.90
N LEU A 137 8.28 -11.77 4.67
CA LEU A 137 8.90 -12.61 3.67
C LEU A 137 9.13 -14.02 4.24
N LEU A 138 8.43 -14.99 3.69
CA LEU A 138 8.53 -16.39 4.11
C LEU A 138 9.19 -17.24 3.04
N VAL A 139 10.00 -18.20 3.50
CA VAL A 139 10.59 -19.24 2.66
C VAL A 139 9.78 -20.51 2.93
N VAL A 140 8.81 -20.81 2.06
CA VAL A 140 7.92 -21.96 2.20
C VAL A 140 8.54 -23.15 1.46
N SER A 141 8.81 -24.23 2.19
CA SER A 141 9.26 -25.50 1.60
C SER A 141 8.07 -26.22 0.95
N ALA A 142 8.14 -26.55 -0.33
CA ALA A 142 7.09 -27.30 -1.00
C ALA A 142 7.18 -28.81 -0.64
N GLY A 143 6.56 -29.18 0.48
CA GLY A 143 6.13 -30.55 0.80
C GLY A 143 7.21 -31.64 1.02
N PRO A 144 6.81 -32.81 1.57
CA PRO A 144 7.73 -33.93 1.81
C PRO A 144 8.17 -34.55 0.48
N PRO A 145 9.43 -35.01 0.37
CA PRO A 145 9.99 -35.51 -0.88
C PRO A 145 9.24 -36.78 -1.32
N ALA A 146 8.67 -36.77 -2.52
CA ALA A 146 8.28 -38.00 -3.18
C ALA A 146 9.54 -38.85 -3.39
N ALA A 147 9.45 -40.15 -3.08
CA ALA A 147 10.57 -41.08 -2.90
C ALA A 147 11.45 -41.36 -4.14
N SER A 148 11.33 -40.56 -5.21
CA SER A 148 12.13 -40.64 -6.44
C SER A 148 12.85 -39.34 -6.79
N GLN A 149 12.73 -38.28 -5.98
CA GLN A 149 13.45 -37.01 -6.16
C GLN A 149 14.23 -36.67 -4.89
N SER A 150 15.37 -37.34 -4.71
CA SER A 150 16.35 -36.94 -3.71
C SER A 150 16.98 -35.59 -4.10
N LEU A 151 17.04 -34.66 -3.14
CA LEU A 151 17.94 -33.49 -3.10
C LEU A 151 17.58 -32.24 -3.93
N GLN A 152 16.39 -31.67 -3.73
CA GLN A 152 16.23 -30.21 -3.77
C GLN A 152 14.92 -29.83 -3.09
N ALA A 153 14.99 -29.36 -1.84
CA ALA A 153 13.87 -28.70 -1.22
C ALA A 153 13.56 -27.45 -2.07
N SER A 154 12.43 -27.47 -2.78
CA SER A 154 11.93 -26.34 -3.54
C SER A 154 11.36 -25.33 -2.55
N PHE A 155 11.98 -24.16 -2.52
CA PHE A 155 11.61 -23.08 -1.62
C PHE A 155 10.95 -21.97 -2.42
N THR A 156 9.74 -21.58 -2.03
CA THR A 156 9.01 -20.45 -2.61
C THR A 156 9.07 -19.27 -1.65
N LEU A 157 9.32 -18.08 -2.19
CA LEU A 157 9.28 -16.83 -1.42
C LEU A 157 7.85 -16.28 -1.47
N GLU A 158 7.17 -16.20 -0.32
CA GLU A 158 5.80 -15.71 -0.21
C GLU A 158 5.73 -14.44 0.67
N LEU A 159 4.82 -13.52 0.31
CA LEU A 159 4.46 -12.35 1.12
C LEU A 159 3.15 -12.62 1.86
N GLU A 160 3.26 -12.94 3.14
CA GLU A 160 2.11 -13.08 4.04
C GLU A 160 1.83 -11.75 4.75
N ALA A 161 0.57 -11.36 4.88
CA ALA A 161 0.20 -10.17 5.64
C ALA A 161 0.45 -10.40 7.14
N VAL A 162 1.12 -9.45 7.79
CA VAL A 162 1.32 -9.46 9.25
C VAL A 162 0.05 -8.93 9.91
N PRO A 163 -0.52 -9.64 10.90
CA PRO A 163 -1.72 -9.17 11.59
C PRO A 163 -1.41 -7.91 12.41
N ALA A 164 -2.39 -7.00 12.53
CA ALA A 164 -2.24 -5.73 13.25
C ALA A 164 -1.80 -5.89 14.72
N THR A 165 -2.10 -7.03 15.34
CA THR A 165 -1.65 -7.37 16.70
C THR A 165 -0.15 -7.63 16.79
N GLU A 166 0.45 -8.26 15.78
CA GLU A 166 1.91 -8.47 15.72
C GLU A 166 2.62 -7.17 15.35
N LEU A 167 2.01 -6.37 14.48
CA LEU A 167 2.50 -5.06 14.07
C LEU A 167 2.60 -4.09 15.27
N SER A 168 1.51 -3.98 16.03
CA SER A 168 1.45 -3.13 17.23
C SER A 168 2.37 -3.62 18.35
N ALA A 169 2.55 -4.94 18.50
CA ALA A 169 3.53 -5.48 19.44
C ALA A 169 4.98 -5.11 19.06
N ALA A 170 5.26 -4.94 17.77
CA ALA A 170 6.54 -4.47 17.25
C ALA A 170 6.68 -2.92 17.25
N GLY A 171 5.66 -2.18 17.71
CA GLY A 171 5.69 -0.72 17.83
C GLY A 171 5.19 0.05 16.61
N TYR A 172 4.47 -0.61 15.68
CA TYR A 172 3.97 -0.02 14.42
C TYR A 172 2.45 -0.05 14.30
#